data_AF-A0AAV4G5P7-F1
#
_entry.id   AF-A0AAV4G5P7-F1
#
_cell.length_a   1.000
_cell.length_b   1.000
_cell.length_c   1.000
_cell.angle_alpha   90.00
_cell.angle_beta   90.00
_cell.angle_gamma   90.00
#
_symmetry.space_group_name_H-M   'P 1'
#
loop_
_entity.id
_entity.type
_entity.pdbx_description
1 polymer ?
#
loop_
_entity_poly.entity_id
_entity_poly.type
_entity_poly.pdbx_seq_one_letter_code
_entity_poly.pdbx_strand_id
1 'polypeptide(L)'
;MKQFKLLTLVALAVFGFISCSKEEAPKQQEAPKQHAVKSKKIENLHAPQKGGHGGAPATGKFIKFDFSTGLETNSNRDWDIAFRGSTIIVNGGVKSGATEEPERSGNAAVYIAKKAFAAVKEVNTSSLKQDKASTLAIPTGSGNGWYNYDMKTHSITPIAGRTLVFRTRDGKYAKMEILSYYKDMKPESDEIGEVIQYGVLFGINIALVLKEKEKWKHLLWIRPMGKNIS
;
A
#
# COMPACT_ATOMS: atom_id res chain seq x y z
N MET A 1 30.86 -101.73 36.65
CA MET A 1 29.82 -101.04 37.43
C MET A 1 29.06 -100.17 36.42
N LYS A 2 27.75 -100.35 36.15
CA LYS A 2 26.59 -99.98 36.99
C LYS A 2 26.67 -98.50 37.42
N GLN A 3 25.79 -97.57 37.04
CA GLN A 3 24.61 -97.53 36.13
C GLN A 3 24.68 -96.20 35.29
N PHE A 4 23.69 -95.60 34.60
CA PHE A 4 22.24 -95.81 34.35
C PHE A 4 21.88 -95.22 32.95
N LYS A 5 20.63 -94.78 32.67
CA LYS A 5 20.20 -94.02 31.47
C LYS A 5 19.44 -92.74 31.84
N LEU A 6 19.50 -91.68 31.02
CA LEU A 6 18.30 -90.89 30.66
C LEU A 6 18.50 -90.12 29.34
N LEU A 7 17.42 -89.89 28.59
CA LEU A 7 17.40 -89.03 27.40
C LEU A 7 17.02 -87.60 27.80
N THR A 8 17.54 -86.61 27.07
CA THR A 8 16.73 -85.43 26.70
C THR A 8 17.18 -84.94 25.33
N LEU A 9 16.22 -84.56 24.48
CA LEU A 9 16.44 -84.09 23.11
C LEU A 9 15.83 -82.70 22.98
N VAL A 10 16.66 -81.68 22.75
CA VAL A 10 16.23 -80.32 22.38
C VAL A 10 17.24 -79.73 21.41
N ALA A 11 16.80 -79.54 20.16
CA ALA A 11 17.40 -78.54 19.28
C ALA A 11 16.47 -77.31 19.32
N LEU A 12 17.01 -76.13 19.66
CA LEU A 12 16.23 -74.90 19.72
C LEU A 12 16.90 -73.79 18.89
N ALA A 13 16.35 -73.53 17.70
CA ALA A 13 16.71 -72.37 16.91
C ALA A 13 15.98 -71.14 17.49
N VAL A 14 16.71 -70.27 18.20
CA VAL A 14 16.14 -69.05 18.78
C VAL A 14 16.15 -67.93 17.73
N PHE A 15 15.07 -67.84 16.95
CA PHE A 15 14.64 -66.56 16.39
C PHE A 15 14.01 -65.73 17.51
N GLY A 16 14.42 -64.46 17.67
CA GLY A 16 13.71 -63.56 18.58
C GLY A 16 14.40 -62.24 18.91
N PHE A 17 13.82 -61.15 18.41
CA PHE A 17 13.72 -59.84 19.09
C PHE A 17 15.01 -59.20 19.61
N ILE A 18 15.71 -58.49 18.72
CA ILE A 18 16.42 -57.26 19.13
C ILE A 18 15.36 -56.29 19.67
N SER A 19 15.45 -55.95 20.96
CA SER A 19 14.52 -55.01 21.60
C SER A 19 14.71 -53.61 21.00
N CYS A 20 13.70 -53.11 20.29
CA CYS A 20 13.70 -51.75 19.76
C CYS A 20 13.33 -50.77 20.88
N SER A 21 14.34 -50.25 21.57
CA SER A 21 14.19 -49.12 22.48
C SER A 21 13.57 -47.94 21.73
N LYS A 22 12.38 -47.51 22.16
CA LYS A 22 11.68 -46.37 21.55
C LYS A 22 12.42 -45.08 21.88
N GLU A 23 13.24 -44.61 20.96
CA GLU A 23 13.66 -43.21 20.95
C GLU A 23 12.41 -42.34 20.74
N GLU A 24 12.12 -41.43 21.68
CA GLU A 24 11.10 -40.42 21.46
C GLU A 24 11.60 -39.44 20.40
N ALA A 25 11.01 -39.48 19.21
CA ALA A 25 11.39 -38.59 18.11
C ALA A 25 11.35 -37.12 18.55
N PRO A 26 12.35 -36.29 18.17
CA PRO A 26 12.39 -34.89 18.58
C PRO A 26 11.09 -34.17 18.22
N LYS A 27 10.49 -33.50 19.21
CA LYS A 27 9.28 -32.69 19.01
C LYS A 27 9.57 -31.59 17.99
N GLN A 28 9.15 -31.82 16.74
CA GLN A 28 9.23 -30.81 15.70
C GLN A 28 8.44 -29.59 16.16
N GLN A 29 9.12 -28.45 16.29
CA GLN A 29 8.45 -27.18 16.56
C GLN A 29 7.59 -26.87 15.34
N GLU A 30 6.26 -26.87 15.49
CA GLU A 30 5.38 -26.35 14.45
C GLU A 30 5.85 -24.94 14.07
N ALA A 31 6.22 -24.75 12.80
CA ALA A 31 6.51 -23.42 12.30
C ALA A 31 5.28 -22.52 12.54
N PRO A 32 5.45 -21.25 12.96
CA PRO A 32 4.33 -20.38 13.26
C PRO A 32 3.33 -20.34 12.11
N LYS A 33 2.08 -20.73 12.38
CA LYS A 33 1.01 -20.84 11.36
C LYS A 33 0.76 -19.48 10.73
N GLN A 34 1.42 -19.23 9.59
CA GLN A 34 1.33 -17.97 8.86
C GLN A 34 -0.08 -17.80 8.30
N HIS A 35 -0.91 -17.02 8.98
CA HIS A 35 -2.20 -16.61 8.46
C HIS A 35 -2.00 -15.93 7.10
N ALA A 36 -2.76 -16.36 6.08
CA ALA A 36 -2.62 -15.87 4.72
C ALA A 36 -2.76 -14.33 4.67
N VAL A 37 -1.67 -13.65 4.31
CA VAL A 37 -1.60 -12.18 4.29
C VAL A 37 -2.45 -11.67 3.13
N LYS A 38 -3.66 -11.19 3.43
CA LYS A 38 -4.52 -10.52 2.45
C LYS A 38 -3.86 -9.21 2.02
N SER A 39 -3.58 -9.07 0.73
CA SER A 39 -3.17 -7.82 0.09
C SER A 39 -4.30 -7.27 -0.79
N LYS A 40 -4.39 -5.95 -0.89
CA LYS A 40 -5.35 -5.25 -1.73
C LYS A 40 -4.74 -3.90 -2.15
N LYS A 41 -4.76 -3.58 -3.45
CA LYS A 41 -4.50 -2.21 -3.91
C LYS A 41 -5.77 -1.39 -3.68
N ILE A 42 -5.61 -0.18 -3.14
CA ILE A 42 -6.67 0.83 -3.08
C ILE A 42 -6.27 1.93 -4.07
N GLU A 43 -7.23 2.41 -4.85
CA GLU A 43 -7.03 3.41 -5.90
C GLU A 43 -8.04 4.54 -5.69
N ASN A 44 -7.66 5.78 -6.01
CA ASN A 44 -8.53 6.95 -5.98
C ASN A 44 -9.30 7.20 -4.66
N LEU A 45 -8.72 6.82 -3.52
CA LEU A 45 -9.22 7.17 -2.18
C LEU A 45 -9.26 8.70 -2.03
N HIS A 46 -10.45 9.29 -2.05
CA HIS A 46 -10.61 10.74 -2.09
C HIS A 46 -10.61 11.33 -0.66
N ALA A 47 -9.49 11.91 -0.23
CA ALA A 47 -9.31 12.48 1.11
C ALA A 47 -9.28 14.03 1.10
N PRO A 48 -10.43 14.72 0.94
CA PRO A 48 -10.47 16.17 0.72
C PRO A 48 -10.02 16.99 1.94
N GLN A 49 -9.35 18.11 1.68
CA GLN A 49 -9.01 19.13 2.67
C GLN A 49 -9.45 20.51 2.18
N LYS A 50 -9.88 21.39 3.09
CA LYS A 50 -10.09 22.82 2.86
C LYS A 50 -9.19 23.62 3.80
N GLY A 51 -8.63 24.75 3.33
CA GLY A 51 -7.69 25.54 4.11
C GLY A 51 -6.36 24.82 4.37
N GLY A 52 -5.73 25.08 5.51
CA GLY A 52 -4.38 24.55 5.85
C GLY A 52 -3.22 25.35 5.26
N HIS A 53 -3.48 26.43 4.53
CA HIS A 53 -2.48 27.32 3.93
C HIS A 53 -2.39 28.64 4.71
N GLY A 54 -1.21 29.28 4.72
CA GLY A 54 -1.02 30.61 5.34
C GLY A 54 -1.23 30.65 6.86
N GLY A 55 -1.19 29.51 7.56
CA GLY A 55 -1.43 29.41 9.00
C GLY A 55 -2.90 29.23 9.39
N ALA A 56 -3.85 29.32 8.45
CA ALA A 56 -5.25 28.96 8.71
C ALA A 56 -5.39 27.43 8.93
N PRO A 57 -6.22 26.97 9.88
CA PRO A 57 -6.36 25.55 10.18
C PRO A 57 -6.91 24.76 8.98
N ALA A 58 -6.49 23.49 8.87
CA ALA A 58 -7.05 22.54 7.92
C ALA A 58 -8.44 22.06 8.39
N THR A 59 -9.40 22.04 7.47
CA THR A 59 -10.81 21.69 7.69
C THR A 59 -11.30 20.68 6.63
N GLY A 60 -12.49 20.13 6.82
CA GLY A 60 -13.07 19.03 6.07
C GLY A 60 -13.04 17.72 6.85
N LYS A 61 -14.08 16.90 6.67
CA LYS A 61 -14.24 15.58 7.31
C LYS A 61 -13.06 14.65 7.00
N PHE A 62 -12.49 14.04 8.04
CA PHE A 62 -11.56 12.92 7.88
C PHE A 62 -12.25 11.68 7.28
N ILE A 63 -11.65 11.11 6.24
CA ILE A 63 -12.13 9.89 5.57
C ILE A 63 -11.55 8.68 6.30
N LYS A 64 -12.41 7.96 7.01
CA LYS A 64 -12.06 6.81 7.85
C LYS A 64 -11.98 5.53 7.01
N PHE A 65 -11.02 4.67 7.32
CA PHE A 65 -10.77 3.40 6.62
C PHE A 65 -10.60 2.25 7.63
N ASP A 66 -11.07 1.06 7.27
CA ASP A 66 -10.99 -0.17 8.07
C ASP A 66 -10.15 -1.21 7.31
N PHE A 67 -9.04 -1.68 7.90
CA PHE A 67 -8.17 -2.68 7.28
C PHE A 67 -8.81 -4.07 7.22
N SER A 68 -9.80 -4.37 8.06
CA SER A 68 -10.45 -5.69 8.09
C SER A 68 -11.42 -5.90 6.91
N THR A 69 -12.07 -4.82 6.45
CA THR A 69 -12.89 -4.79 5.22
C THR A 69 -12.08 -4.34 4.00
N GLY A 70 -11.02 -3.57 4.22
CA GLY A 70 -10.23 -2.92 3.17
C GLY A 70 -11.02 -1.84 2.43
N LEU A 71 -11.88 -1.10 3.13
CA LEU A 71 -12.81 -0.11 2.58
C LEU A 71 -12.91 1.14 3.46
N GLU A 72 -13.43 2.22 2.87
CA GLU A 72 -13.93 3.37 3.63
C GLU A 72 -15.09 2.98 4.54
N THR A 73 -15.26 3.73 5.63
CA THR A 73 -16.22 3.42 6.69
C THR A 73 -16.81 4.71 7.29
N ASN A 74 -18.12 4.74 7.49
CA ASN A 74 -18.76 5.82 8.24
C ASN A 74 -18.89 5.52 9.74
N SER A 75 -18.61 4.30 10.21
CA SER A 75 -18.72 3.93 11.64
C SER A 75 -17.83 4.82 12.51
N ASN A 76 -18.36 5.26 13.65
CA ASN A 76 -17.59 6.06 14.61
C ASN A 76 -16.62 5.23 15.45
N ARG A 77 -16.72 3.89 15.38
CA ARG A 77 -15.86 2.94 16.11
C ARG A 77 -15.03 2.07 15.18
N ASP A 78 -15.63 1.64 14.07
CA ASP A 78 -15.06 0.64 13.16
C ASP A 78 -14.24 1.30 12.07
N TRP A 79 -13.08 1.82 12.48
CA TRP A 79 -12.05 2.41 11.64
C TRP A 79 -10.68 2.24 12.31
N ASP A 80 -9.62 2.07 11.52
CA ASP A 80 -8.24 1.90 12.02
C ASP A 80 -7.38 3.13 11.76
N ILE A 81 -7.58 3.76 10.61
CA ILE A 81 -6.89 4.99 10.18
C ILE A 81 -7.88 5.94 9.52
N ALA A 82 -7.54 7.23 9.46
CA ALA A 82 -8.30 8.20 8.68
C ALA A 82 -7.39 9.22 7.98
N PHE A 83 -7.86 9.73 6.84
CA PHE A 83 -7.10 10.58 5.92
C PHE A 83 -7.74 11.97 5.77
N ARG A 84 -6.90 13.00 5.61
CA ARG A 84 -7.30 14.34 5.15
C ARG A 84 -6.12 15.04 4.49
N GLY A 85 -6.19 15.30 3.18
CA GLY A 85 -5.04 15.75 2.41
C GLY A 85 -3.86 14.78 2.61
N SER A 86 -2.69 15.30 2.95
CA SER A 86 -1.52 14.48 3.30
C SER A 86 -1.52 13.95 4.74
N THR A 87 -2.48 14.34 5.58
CA THR A 87 -2.55 13.95 7.00
C THR A 87 -3.16 12.56 7.14
N ILE A 88 -2.53 11.71 7.94
CA ILE A 88 -3.03 10.37 8.30
C ILE A 88 -3.01 10.26 9.83
N ILE A 89 -4.13 9.84 10.41
CA ILE A 89 -4.33 9.63 11.85
C ILE A 89 -4.70 8.17 12.15
N VAL A 90 -4.45 7.69 13.37
CA VAL A 90 -4.77 6.31 13.81
C VAL A 90 -5.91 6.30 14.84
N ASN A 91 -6.76 5.27 14.83
CA ASN A 91 -7.81 5.08 15.85
C ASN A 91 -7.23 4.54 17.18
N GLY A 92 -6.39 5.34 17.84
CA GLY A 92 -5.86 5.05 19.17
C GLY A 92 -5.01 6.20 19.70
N GLY A 93 -4.80 6.20 21.01
CA GLY A 93 -4.28 7.38 21.72
C GLY A 93 -5.38 8.41 21.92
N VAL A 94 -5.05 9.70 21.80
CA VAL A 94 -6.00 10.82 21.95
C VAL A 94 -6.01 11.70 20.70
N LYS A 95 -7.01 12.58 20.58
CA LYS A 95 -7.05 13.57 19.50
C LYS A 95 -5.83 14.49 19.53
N SER A 96 -5.33 14.83 18.34
CA SER A 96 -4.30 15.85 18.17
C SER A 96 -4.81 17.27 18.46
N GLY A 97 -6.12 17.50 18.33
CA GLY A 97 -6.76 18.82 18.44
C GLY A 97 -7.10 19.43 17.08
N ALA A 98 -7.10 18.64 16.01
CA ALA A 98 -7.45 19.12 14.67
C ALA A 98 -8.97 19.30 14.52
N THR A 99 -9.39 20.29 13.73
CA THR A 99 -10.80 20.51 13.38
C THR A 99 -11.40 19.25 12.75
N GLU A 100 -12.65 18.89 13.07
CA GLU A 100 -13.36 17.70 12.55
C GLU A 100 -12.68 16.35 12.80
N GLU A 101 -11.72 16.28 13.74
CA GLU A 101 -11.01 15.06 14.09
C GLU A 101 -11.93 14.02 14.78
N PRO A 102 -12.00 12.76 14.29
CA PRO A 102 -12.90 11.73 14.82
C PRO A 102 -12.52 11.23 16.22
N GLU A 103 -13.52 10.75 16.96
CA GLU A 103 -13.34 10.19 18.30
C GLU A 103 -12.47 8.92 18.29
N ARG A 104 -11.49 8.88 19.20
CA ARG A 104 -10.66 7.69 19.42
C ARG A 104 -11.44 6.68 20.24
N SER A 105 -11.49 5.46 19.74
CA SER A 105 -12.35 4.37 20.21
C SER A 105 -11.70 2.99 20.13
N GLY A 106 -10.54 2.89 19.47
CA GLY A 106 -9.72 1.70 19.34
C GLY A 106 -8.35 1.82 20.00
N ASN A 107 -7.53 0.78 19.83
CA ASN A 107 -6.14 0.76 20.28
C ASN A 107 -5.14 0.77 19.11
N ALA A 108 -5.50 1.40 17.97
CA ALA A 108 -4.64 1.44 16.80
C ALA A 108 -3.35 2.23 17.07
N ALA A 109 -2.26 1.85 16.41
CA ALA A 109 -0.93 2.43 16.57
C ALA A 109 -0.11 2.22 15.29
N VAL A 110 0.95 2.99 15.07
CA VAL A 110 1.75 2.94 13.83
C VAL A 110 3.23 3.23 14.08
N TYR A 111 4.10 2.66 13.23
CA TYR A 111 5.45 3.14 13.01
C TYR A 111 5.80 3.19 11.53
N ILE A 112 6.79 4.00 11.17
CA ILE A 112 7.26 4.16 9.79
C ILE A 112 8.56 3.37 9.62
N ALA A 113 8.48 2.23 8.95
CA ALA A 113 9.64 1.43 8.60
C ALA A 113 10.37 2.06 7.41
N LYS A 114 11.66 2.39 7.58
CA LYS A 114 12.57 2.78 6.49
C LYS A 114 13.04 1.54 5.70
N LYS A 115 12.07 0.78 5.17
CA LYS A 115 12.22 -0.42 4.35
C LYS A 115 11.08 -0.46 3.32
N ALA A 116 11.35 -0.97 2.12
CA ALA A 116 10.34 -1.23 1.09
C ALA A 116 9.30 -2.28 1.56
N PHE A 117 8.07 -2.22 1.03
CA PHE A 117 6.95 -3.03 1.50
C PHE A 117 7.24 -4.54 1.62
N ALA A 118 7.90 -5.13 0.64
CA ALA A 118 8.27 -6.56 0.64
C ALA A 118 9.32 -6.93 1.71
N ALA A 119 10.16 -5.98 2.14
CA ALA A 119 11.21 -6.20 3.14
C ALA A 119 10.71 -6.10 4.60
N VAL A 120 9.49 -5.59 4.82
CA VAL A 120 8.82 -5.65 6.13
C VAL A 120 8.13 -7.01 6.28
N LYS A 121 8.84 -7.96 6.91
CA LYS A 121 8.35 -9.32 7.21
C LYS A 121 7.73 -9.46 8.60
N GLU A 122 8.16 -8.61 9.55
CA GLU A 122 7.82 -8.69 10.97
C GLU A 122 7.45 -7.31 11.52
N VAL A 123 6.72 -7.29 12.64
CA VAL A 123 6.26 -6.07 13.32
C VAL A 123 7.12 -5.80 14.54
N ASN A 124 7.84 -4.67 14.56
CA ASN A 124 8.48 -4.20 15.78
C ASN A 124 7.46 -3.48 16.67
N THR A 125 6.86 -4.22 17.60
CA THR A 125 5.84 -3.70 18.53
C THR A 125 6.35 -2.55 19.41
N SER A 126 7.64 -2.56 19.78
CA SER A 126 8.26 -1.47 20.57
C SER A 126 8.35 -0.13 19.83
N SER A 127 8.25 -0.13 18.49
CA SER A 127 8.28 1.09 17.68
C SER A 127 6.91 1.76 17.53
N LEU A 128 5.81 1.06 17.85
CA LEU A 128 4.44 1.53 17.65
C LEU A 128 4.14 2.78 18.49
N LYS A 129 3.56 3.80 17.84
CA LYS A 129 3.13 5.06 18.46
C LYS A 129 1.65 5.29 18.19
N GLN A 130 1.00 5.99 19.09
CA GLN A 130 -0.40 6.44 18.97
C GLN A 130 -0.44 7.96 18.90
N ASP A 131 -1.54 8.51 18.41
CA ASP A 131 -1.71 9.96 18.34
C ASP A 131 -1.81 10.56 19.75
N LYS A 132 -1.31 11.78 19.90
CA LYS A 132 -1.27 12.55 21.15
C LYS A 132 -1.75 13.97 20.89
N ALA A 133 -2.15 14.66 21.95
CA ALA A 133 -2.42 16.09 21.91
C ALA A 133 -1.23 16.81 21.24
N SER A 134 -1.53 17.62 20.21
CA SER A 134 -0.56 18.35 19.39
C SER A 134 0.54 17.51 18.72
N THR A 135 0.44 16.18 18.62
CA THR A 135 1.48 15.33 17.98
C THR A 135 0.90 14.03 17.40
N LEU A 136 0.97 13.89 16.08
CA LEU A 136 0.55 12.66 15.37
C LEU A 136 1.63 11.58 15.37
N ALA A 137 1.20 10.32 15.37
CA ALA A 137 2.08 9.15 15.20
C ALA A 137 2.68 9.05 13.79
N ILE A 138 2.02 9.67 12.80
CA ILE A 138 2.54 9.90 11.44
C ILE A 138 2.78 11.42 11.32
N PRO A 139 4.01 11.92 11.48
CA PRO A 139 4.28 13.35 11.45
C PRO A 139 4.02 13.95 10.06
N THR A 140 3.45 15.16 10.02
CA THR A 140 3.28 15.95 8.79
C THR A 140 4.57 16.69 8.42
N GLY A 141 4.58 17.26 7.20
CA GLY A 141 5.71 18.02 6.66
C GLY A 141 6.67 17.17 5.82
N SER A 142 7.32 17.83 4.87
CA SER A 142 8.25 17.23 3.89
C SER A 142 9.33 16.43 4.59
N GLY A 143 9.56 15.18 4.17
CA GLY A 143 10.61 14.31 4.71
C GLY A 143 10.29 13.65 6.05
N ASN A 144 9.29 14.12 6.80
CA ASN A 144 9.00 13.62 8.16
C ASN A 144 8.18 12.33 8.15
N GLY A 145 6.98 12.35 7.57
CA GLY A 145 6.03 11.24 7.56
C GLY A 145 6.24 10.27 6.40
N TRP A 146 5.32 10.31 5.45
CA TRP A 146 5.30 9.42 4.28
C TRP A 146 5.67 10.11 2.96
N TYR A 147 5.70 11.45 2.92
CA TYR A 147 5.85 12.25 1.69
C TYR A 147 6.97 13.30 1.77
N ASN A 148 7.53 13.63 0.62
CA ASN A 148 8.23 14.88 0.36
C ASN A 148 7.26 15.87 -0.29
N TYR A 149 7.46 17.16 -0.02
CA TYR A 149 6.80 18.27 -0.70
C TYR A 149 7.86 19.15 -1.36
N ASP A 150 7.70 19.42 -2.66
CA ASP A 150 8.52 20.37 -3.41
C ASP A 150 7.85 21.75 -3.41
N MET A 151 8.57 22.75 -2.89
CA MET A 151 8.13 24.15 -2.82
C MET A 151 8.03 24.84 -4.19
N LYS A 152 8.68 24.31 -5.24
CA LYS A 152 8.68 24.90 -6.59
C LYS A 152 7.53 24.41 -7.46
N THR A 153 7.27 23.10 -7.42
CA THR A 153 6.24 22.43 -8.21
C THR A 153 4.96 22.17 -7.41
N HIS A 154 4.91 22.62 -6.15
CA HIS A 154 3.84 22.36 -5.18
C HIS A 154 3.44 20.88 -5.07
N SER A 155 4.37 19.98 -5.39
CA SER A 155 4.08 18.56 -5.59
C SER A 155 4.34 17.71 -4.35
N ILE A 156 3.45 16.75 -4.09
CA ILE A 156 3.52 15.80 -2.97
C ILE A 156 3.88 14.41 -3.51
N THR A 157 5.08 13.94 -3.18
CA THR A 157 5.63 12.68 -3.68
C THR A 157 5.86 11.70 -2.51
N PRO A 158 5.34 10.46 -2.57
CA PRO A 158 5.64 9.44 -1.56
C PRO A 158 7.15 9.16 -1.46
N ILE A 159 7.66 8.93 -0.27
CA ILE A 159 9.09 8.65 -0.06
C ILE A 159 9.33 7.16 -0.25
N ALA A 160 10.06 6.81 -1.32
CA ALA A 160 10.45 5.44 -1.64
C ALA A 160 11.09 4.73 -0.43
N GLY A 161 10.71 3.47 -0.22
CA GLY A 161 11.21 2.68 0.90
C GLY A 161 10.65 3.10 2.28
N ARG A 162 9.49 3.78 2.34
CA ARG A 162 8.73 3.96 3.59
C ARG A 162 7.47 3.10 3.61
N THR A 163 7.48 2.09 4.46
CA THR A 163 6.29 1.29 4.78
C THR A 163 5.72 1.74 6.11
N LEU A 164 4.43 2.12 6.15
CA LEU A 164 3.72 2.36 7.39
C LEU A 164 3.22 1.02 7.95
N VAL A 165 3.57 0.70 9.19
CA VAL A 165 3.22 -0.57 9.85
C VAL A 165 2.32 -0.29 11.04
N PHE A 166 1.13 -0.88 11.02
CA PHE A 166 0.04 -0.57 11.94
C PHE A 166 -0.27 -1.75 12.85
N ARG A 167 -0.57 -1.45 14.12
CA ARG A 167 -1.56 -2.19 14.90
C ARG A 167 -2.92 -1.56 14.60
N THR A 168 -3.89 -2.38 14.24
CA THR A 168 -5.30 -2.01 14.01
C THR A 168 -6.03 -1.72 15.33
N ARG A 169 -7.29 -1.25 15.26
CA ARG A 169 -8.11 -0.96 16.45
C ARG A 169 -8.31 -2.18 17.36
N ASP A 170 -8.36 -3.38 16.76
CA ASP A 170 -8.67 -4.66 17.40
C ASP A 170 -7.42 -5.53 17.67
N GLY A 171 -6.23 -4.95 17.56
CA GLY A 171 -4.97 -5.59 17.94
C GLY A 171 -4.31 -6.45 16.85
N LYS A 172 -4.94 -6.65 15.69
CA LYS A 172 -4.31 -7.25 14.50
C LYS A 172 -3.27 -6.30 13.90
N TYR A 173 -2.49 -6.77 12.93
CA TYR A 173 -1.47 -5.97 12.26
C TYR A 173 -1.73 -5.81 10.76
N ALA A 174 -1.39 -4.65 10.23
CA ALA A 174 -1.44 -4.31 8.81
C ALA A 174 -0.17 -3.54 8.41
N LYS A 175 0.13 -3.49 7.10
CA LYS A 175 1.15 -2.60 6.56
C LYS A 175 0.67 -1.95 5.27
N MET A 176 1.15 -0.74 5.00
CA MET A 176 0.72 0.09 3.87
C MET A 176 1.95 0.78 3.26
N GLU A 177 1.97 0.85 1.93
CA GLU A 177 2.87 1.69 1.14
C GLU A 177 1.98 2.59 0.29
N ILE A 178 2.33 3.88 0.19
CA ILE A 178 1.51 4.86 -0.54
C ILE A 178 2.18 5.08 -1.90
N LEU A 179 1.48 4.72 -2.97
CA LEU A 179 2.06 4.67 -4.32
C LEU A 179 1.96 6.01 -5.08
N SER A 180 0.96 6.83 -4.77
CA SER A 180 0.84 8.22 -5.22
C SER A 180 -0.05 8.99 -4.25
N TYR A 181 0.06 10.32 -4.26
CA TYR A 181 -0.90 11.23 -3.62
C TYR A 181 -2.10 11.53 -4.53
N TYR A 182 -1.89 11.43 -5.86
CA TYR A 182 -2.81 11.98 -6.86
C TYR A 182 -3.73 10.92 -7.48
N LYS A 183 -4.88 11.40 -7.97
CA LYS A 183 -5.88 10.62 -8.70
C LYS A 183 -5.26 9.99 -9.96
N ASP A 184 -5.65 8.75 -10.25
CA ASP A 184 -5.16 7.94 -11.37
C ASP A 184 -3.61 7.81 -11.43
N MET A 185 -2.96 8.03 -10.28
CA MET A 185 -1.51 8.12 -10.09
C MET A 185 -0.79 9.25 -10.86
N LYS A 186 -1.52 10.17 -11.53
CA LYS A 186 -0.97 11.30 -12.28
C LYS A 186 -0.99 12.61 -11.48
N PRO A 187 0.09 13.39 -11.39
CA PRO A 187 0.04 14.73 -10.81
C PRO A 187 -0.83 15.67 -11.67
N GLU A 188 -1.55 16.57 -11.00
CA GLU A 188 -2.52 17.50 -11.60
C GLU A 188 -1.87 18.53 -12.56
N SER A 189 -0.54 18.61 -12.58
CA SER A 189 0.26 19.46 -13.47
C SER A 189 0.36 18.96 -14.91
N ASP A 190 0.15 17.67 -15.17
CA ASP A 190 0.52 17.05 -16.46
C ASP A 190 -0.33 17.55 -17.64
N GLU A 191 -1.58 17.95 -17.40
CA GLU A 191 -2.48 18.46 -18.45
C GLU A 191 -1.93 19.72 -19.14
N ILE A 192 -1.26 20.61 -18.41
CA ILE A 192 -0.72 21.87 -18.96
C ILE A 192 0.50 21.59 -19.86
N GLY A 193 1.32 20.61 -19.50
CA GLY A 193 2.51 20.21 -20.26
C GLY A 193 2.14 19.61 -21.62
N GLU A 194 1.18 18.68 -21.65
CA GLU A 194 0.70 18.09 -22.90
C GLU A 194 0.03 19.15 -23.81
N VAL A 195 -0.83 20.02 -23.27
CA VAL A 195 -1.52 21.06 -24.07
C VAL A 195 -0.53 22.00 -24.76
N ILE A 196 0.56 22.40 -24.10
CA ILE A 196 1.61 23.23 -24.73
C ILE A 196 2.33 22.44 -25.84
N GLN A 197 2.70 21.17 -25.61
CA GLN A 197 3.40 20.37 -26.61
C GLN A 197 2.53 20.10 -27.85
N TYR A 198 1.28 19.68 -27.66
CA TYR A 198 0.34 19.48 -28.78
C TYR A 198 -0.02 20.79 -29.47
N GLY A 199 -0.19 21.89 -28.74
CA GLY A 199 -0.45 23.22 -29.31
C GLY A 199 0.68 23.72 -30.20
N VAL A 200 1.94 23.58 -29.76
CA VAL A 200 3.12 23.93 -30.56
C VAL A 200 3.24 23.07 -31.80
N LEU A 201 3.08 21.74 -31.68
CA LEU A 201 3.13 20.82 -32.83
C LEU A 201 2.01 21.09 -33.85
N PHE A 202 0.78 21.36 -33.38
CA PHE A 202 -0.35 21.70 -34.23
C PHE A 202 -0.16 23.05 -34.95
N GLY A 203 0.36 24.06 -34.24
CA GLY A 203 0.73 25.36 -34.81
C GLY A 203 1.82 25.25 -35.88
N ILE A 204 2.86 24.43 -35.64
CA ILE A 204 3.91 24.15 -36.64
C ILE A 204 3.32 23.46 -37.87
N ASN A 205 2.43 22.48 -37.70
CA ASN A 205 1.83 21.76 -38.82
C ASN A 205 0.93 22.67 -39.67
N ILE A 206 0.13 23.54 -39.04
CA ILE A 206 -0.65 24.56 -39.74
C ILE A 206 0.26 25.57 -40.46
N ALA A 207 1.34 26.03 -39.82
CA ALA A 207 2.30 26.95 -40.44
C ALA A 207 3.00 26.32 -41.65
N LEU A 208 3.34 25.04 -41.61
CA LEU A 208 3.87 24.29 -42.75
C LEU A 208 2.84 24.18 -43.88
N VAL A 209 1.61 23.74 -43.59
CA VAL A 209 0.53 23.62 -44.59
C VAL A 209 0.21 24.97 -45.23
N LEU A 210 0.20 26.07 -44.47
CA LEU A 210 -0.01 27.42 -45.01
C LEU A 210 1.19 27.90 -45.85
N LYS A 211 2.43 27.64 -45.42
CA LYS A 211 3.65 27.99 -46.16
C LYS A 211 3.78 27.21 -47.46
N GLU A 212 3.29 25.97 -47.51
CA GLU A 212 3.33 25.14 -48.70
C GLU A 212 2.08 25.25 -49.59
N LYS A 213 0.98 25.86 -49.10
CA LYS A 213 -0.29 26.03 -49.82
C LYS A 213 -0.12 26.50 -51.26
N GLU A 214 0.83 27.41 -51.51
CA GLU A 214 1.16 27.94 -52.82
C GLU A 214 1.82 26.88 -53.75
N LYS A 215 2.66 25.98 -53.22
CA LYS A 215 3.23 24.85 -53.98
C LYS A 215 2.15 23.82 -54.36
N TRP A 216 1.24 23.52 -53.42
CA TRP A 216 0.21 22.48 -53.61
C TRP A 216 -0.98 22.95 -54.48
N LYS A 217 -1.05 24.24 -54.86
CA LYS A 217 -2.09 24.78 -55.77
C LYS A 217 -2.26 23.99 -57.06
N HIS A 218 -1.17 23.42 -57.61
CA HIS A 218 -1.20 22.70 -58.88
C HIS A 218 -1.79 21.28 -58.76
N LEU A 219 -1.70 20.65 -57.59
CA LEU A 219 -2.16 19.28 -57.34
C LEU A 219 -3.66 19.20 -56.99
N LEU A 220 -4.24 20.29 -56.47
CA LEU A 220 -5.67 20.44 -56.21
C LEU A 220 -6.56 20.42 -57.47
N TRP A 221 -5.98 20.46 -58.67
CA TRP A 221 -6.71 20.44 -59.95
C TRP A 221 -7.02 19.05 -60.50
N ILE A 222 -6.51 17.97 -59.89
CA ILE A 222 -6.78 16.59 -60.34
C ILE A 222 -8.17 16.14 -59.86
N ARG A 223 -9.22 16.70 -60.48
CA ARG A 223 -10.59 16.15 -60.43
C ARG A 223 -10.64 14.84 -61.21
N PRO A 224 -11.30 13.78 -60.70
CA PRO A 224 -11.53 12.56 -61.48
C PRO A 224 -12.48 12.82 -62.66
N MET A 225 -12.22 12.16 -63.80
CA MET A 225 -13.09 12.23 -64.98
C MET A 225 -14.28 11.26 -64.89
N GLY A 226 -15.43 11.69 -65.46
CA GLY A 226 -16.66 10.89 -65.62
C GLY A 226 -17.73 11.22 -64.56
N LYS A 227 -19.02 11.41 -64.92
CA LYS A 227 -19.74 11.00 -66.14
C LYS A 227 -20.77 12.04 -66.63
N ASN A 228 -20.72 12.31 -67.94
CA ASN A 228 -21.79 12.16 -68.94
C ASN A 228 -23.29 12.32 -68.58
N ILE A 229 -23.95 13.10 -69.45
CA ILE A 229 -25.32 12.97 -69.99
C ILE A 229 -26.50 13.34 -69.07
N SER A 230 -27.07 14.51 -69.35
CA SER A 230 -28.43 14.63 -69.91
C SER A 230 -28.44 15.72 -70.97
#